data_AF-A0A3B8ZHE9-F1
#
_entry.id   AF-A0A3B8ZHE9-F1
#
_cell.length_a   1.000
_cell.length_b   1.000
_cell.length_c   1.000
_cell.angle_alpha   90.00
_cell.angle_beta   90.00
_cell.angle_gamma   90.00
#
_symmetry.space_group_name_H-M   'P 1'
#
loop_
_entity.id
_entity.type
_entity.pdbx_description
1 polymer ?
#
loop_
_entity_poly.entity_id
_entity_poly.type
_entity_poly.pdbx_seq_one_letter_code
_entity_poly.pdbx_strand_id
1 'polypeptide(L)'
;FRCEPKQVKTLALDEGSRTSAALAQVLLHQRYGLRPQLVSLPIDADYEECDADAVLLIGDRAMNINGDPYVQRWDLGEQWFQLTGLPFVFAMWVARNNHAQAWDFSRTCQALQQARDLGLQ
;
A
#
# COMPACT_ATOMS: atom_id res chain seq x y z
N PHE A 1 10.59 -8.17 4.60
CA PHE A 1 11.66 -7.71 5.52
C PHE A 1 12.84 -8.65 5.40
N ARG A 2 14.04 -8.13 5.15
CA ARG A 2 15.30 -8.88 5.08
C ARG A 2 16.00 -9.01 6.45
N CYS A 3 15.61 -8.17 7.41
CA CYS A 3 15.96 -8.28 8.83
C CYS A 3 14.69 -8.21 9.71
N GLU A 4 14.84 -8.36 11.02
CA GLU A 4 13.73 -8.17 11.96
C GLU A 4 13.12 -6.76 11.82
N PRO A 5 11.78 -6.59 11.79
CA PRO A 5 11.15 -5.27 11.58
C PRO A 5 11.62 -4.18 12.55
N LYS A 6 11.95 -4.54 13.80
CA LYS A 6 12.47 -3.62 14.83
C LYS A 6 13.91 -3.13 14.56
N GLN A 7 14.59 -3.67 13.56
CA GLN A 7 15.98 -3.35 13.19
C GLN A 7 16.08 -2.62 11.85
N VAL A 8 14.96 -2.43 11.14
CA VAL A 8 14.92 -1.81 9.81
C VAL A 8 15.47 -0.38 9.86
N LYS A 9 16.47 -0.10 9.01
CA LYS A 9 17.07 1.21 8.81
C LYS A 9 16.76 1.77 7.43
N THR A 10 16.60 0.93 6.41
CA THR A 10 16.23 1.34 5.05
C THR A 10 14.93 0.67 4.60
N LEU A 11 14.04 1.46 4.00
CA LEU A 11 12.77 0.99 3.46
C LEU A 11 12.65 1.42 2.00
N ALA A 12 12.72 0.45 1.10
CA ALA A 12 12.41 0.65 -0.31
C ALA A 12 10.89 0.74 -0.51
N LEU A 13 10.44 1.75 -1.24
CA LEU A 13 9.04 2.06 -1.47
C LEU A 13 8.69 1.92 -2.95
N ASP A 14 7.80 0.99 -3.27
CA ASP A 14 7.20 0.89 -4.60
C ASP A 14 6.51 2.22 -4.98
N GLU A 15 7.00 2.84 -6.06
CA GLU A 15 6.50 4.11 -6.57
C GLU A 15 5.02 4.04 -7.01
N GLY A 16 4.48 2.83 -7.24
CA GLY A 16 3.10 2.61 -7.60
C GLY A 16 2.08 2.97 -6.50
N SER A 17 2.50 3.21 -5.25
CA SER A 17 1.55 3.55 -4.17
C SER A 17 2.06 4.59 -3.17
N ARG A 18 1.35 5.72 -3.10
CA ARG A 18 1.52 6.71 -2.03
C ARG A 18 0.86 6.29 -0.71
N THR A 19 -0.31 5.66 -0.76
CA THR A 19 -1.07 5.29 0.45
C THR A 19 -0.34 4.19 1.24
N SER A 20 0.11 3.13 0.56
CA SER A 20 0.81 2.02 1.20
C SER A 20 2.17 2.46 1.74
N ALA A 21 2.86 3.37 1.03
CA ALA A 21 4.11 3.97 1.48
C ALA A 21 3.95 4.73 2.81
N ALA A 22 2.88 5.52 2.93
CA ALA A 22 2.56 6.21 4.17
C ALA A 22 2.19 5.23 5.29
N LEU A 23 1.36 4.21 5.00
CA LEU A 23 0.93 3.23 5.99
C LEU A 23 2.11 2.40 6.55
N ALA A 24 3.04 1.96 5.70
CA ALA A 24 4.22 1.22 6.13
C ALA A 24 5.07 2.05 7.12
N GLN A 25 5.26 3.34 6.83
CA GLN A 25 5.97 4.26 7.73
C GLN A 25 5.22 4.45 9.05
N VAL A 26 3.91 4.64 9.02
CA VAL A 26 3.08 4.77 10.22
C VAL A 26 3.20 3.51 11.09
N LEU A 27 3.09 2.31 10.50
CA LEU A 27 3.16 1.05 11.25
C LEU A 27 4.53 0.82 11.91
N LEU A 28 5.63 1.08 11.19
CA LEU A 28 6.98 0.98 11.74
C LEU A 28 7.21 1.99 12.86
N HIS A 29 6.70 3.22 12.70
CA HIS A 29 6.81 4.24 13.73
C HIS A 29 5.96 3.91 14.96
N GLN A 30 4.70 3.50 14.79
CA GLN A 30 3.79 3.22 15.90
C GLN A 30 4.21 1.98 16.70
N ARG A 31 4.73 0.94 16.04
CA ARG A 31 5.11 -0.32 16.72
C ARG A 31 6.50 -0.27 17.34
N TYR A 32 7.45 0.41 16.70
CA TYR A 32 8.87 0.33 17.07
C TYR A 32 9.57 1.69 17.22
N GLY A 33 8.85 2.81 17.01
CA GLY A 33 9.46 4.15 17.03
C GLY A 33 10.38 4.44 15.84
N LEU A 34 10.44 3.56 14.84
CA LEU A 34 11.39 3.65 13.74
C LEU A 34 11.00 4.70 12.70
N ARG A 35 12.01 5.31 12.08
CA ARG A 35 11.91 6.20 10.92
C ARG A 35 13.03 5.84 9.93
N PRO A 36 12.86 4.75 9.15
CA PRO A 36 13.88 4.31 8.23
C PRO A 36 14.12 5.33 7.12
N GLN A 37 15.34 5.33 6.58
CA GLN A 37 15.66 6.04 5.34
C GLN A 37 14.83 5.43 4.20
N LEU A 38 14.14 6.29 3.46
CA LEU A 38 13.29 5.87 2.35
C LEU A 38 14.11 5.83 1.06
N VAL A 39 13.93 4.77 0.29
CA VAL A 39 14.55 4.57 -1.02
C VAL A 39 13.44 4.33 -2.04
N SER A 40 13.57 4.90 -3.25
CA SER A 40 12.59 4.66 -4.31
C SER A 40 12.79 3.28 -4.93
N LEU A 41 11.70 2.56 -5.17
CA LEU A 41 11.68 1.34 -5.98
C LEU A 41 10.81 1.58 -7.22
N PRO A 42 11.42 1.74 -8.41
CA PRO A 42 10.69 1.93 -9.66
C PRO A 42 9.75 0.75 -9.99
N ILE A 43 8.68 1.05 -10.73
CA ILE A 43 7.61 0.08 -11.08
C ILE A 43 8.14 -1.13 -11.87
N ASP A 44 9.20 -0.95 -12.66
CA ASP A 44 9.79 -2.01 -13.48
C ASP A 44 11.09 -2.59 -12.89
N ALA A 45 11.55 -2.05 -11.75
CA ALA A 45 12.78 -2.53 -11.12
C ALA A 45 12.54 -3.87 -10.42
N ASP A 46 13.53 -4.76 -10.46
CA ASP A 46 13.47 -5.97 -9.64
C ASP A 46 13.62 -5.58 -8.16
N TYR A 47 12.66 -6.03 -7.35
CA TYR A 47 12.65 -5.74 -5.92
C TYR A 47 13.67 -6.61 -5.17
N GLU A 48 14.08 -7.74 -5.75
CA GLU A 48 15.08 -8.64 -5.17
C GLU A 48 16.49 -8.01 -5.22
N GLU A 49 16.78 -7.23 -6.26
CA GLU A 49 18.07 -6.54 -6.47
C GLU A 49 18.23 -5.25 -5.65
N CYS A 50 17.15 -4.73 -5.07
CA CYS A 50 17.19 -3.51 -4.26
C CYS A 50 17.98 -3.74 -2.96
N ASP A 51 18.97 -2.90 -2.63
CA ASP A 51 19.69 -2.98 -1.34
C ASP A 51 18.96 -2.19 -0.24
N ALA A 52 18.02 -2.86 0.44
CA ALA A 52 17.23 -2.29 1.53
C ALA A 52 16.85 -3.33 2.59
N ASP A 53 16.73 -2.92 3.86
CA ASP A 53 16.34 -3.82 4.95
C ASP A 53 14.89 -4.30 4.82
N ALA A 54 14.02 -3.47 4.24
CA ALA A 54 12.64 -3.78 3.97
C ALA A 54 12.23 -3.23 2.60
N VAL A 55 11.31 -3.92 1.96
CA VAL A 55 10.74 -3.53 0.66
C VAL A 55 9.22 -3.53 0.80
N LEU A 56 8.60 -2.42 0.44
CA LEU A 56 7.16 -2.32 0.24
C LEU A 56 6.85 -2.61 -1.22
N LEU A 57 5.93 -3.54 -1.46
CA LEU A 57 5.38 -3.87 -2.78
C LEU A 57 3.86 -3.71 -2.76
N ILE A 58 3.28 -3.36 -3.91
CA ILE A 58 1.82 -3.27 -4.10
C ILE A 58 1.37 -3.90 -5.42
N GLY A 59 0.05 -4.09 -5.57
CA GLY A 59 -0.55 -4.66 -6.77
C GLY A 59 -0.08 -6.10 -7.03
N ASP A 60 -0.01 -6.47 -8.31
CA ASP A 60 0.30 -7.84 -8.74
C ASP A 60 1.70 -8.29 -8.31
N ARG A 61 2.63 -7.34 -8.16
CA ARG A 61 4.01 -7.60 -7.67
C ARG A 61 3.99 -8.15 -6.25
N ALA A 62 3.08 -7.67 -5.41
CA ALA A 62 2.93 -8.15 -4.04
C ALA A 62 2.29 -9.55 -3.97
N MET A 63 1.55 -9.96 -5.01
CA MET A 63 0.88 -11.27 -5.05
C MET A 63 1.83 -12.40 -5.48
N ASN A 64 2.85 -12.08 -6.27
CA ASN A 64 3.78 -13.04 -6.87
C ASN A 64 5.17 -12.99 -6.23
N ILE A 65 5.23 -12.90 -4.90
CA ILE A 65 6.50 -12.89 -4.17
C ILE A 65 6.97 -14.33 -3.95
N ASN A 66 8.11 -14.69 -4.52
CA ASN A 66 8.75 -15.98 -4.29
C ASN A 66 9.64 -15.94 -3.03
N GLY A 67 10.03 -17.12 -2.54
CA GLY A 67 10.82 -17.30 -1.31
C GLY A 67 12.18 -16.60 -1.31
N ASP A 68 12.70 -16.39 -0.09
CA ASP A 68 13.94 -15.74 0.38
C ASP A 68 14.73 -14.73 -0.48
N PRO A 69 15.13 -13.58 0.10
CA PRO A 69 15.66 -13.47 1.48
C PRO A 69 14.76 -12.67 2.45
N TYR A 70 13.56 -13.15 2.77
CA TYR A 70 12.61 -12.42 3.63
C TYR A 70 12.30 -13.20 4.91
N VAL A 71 12.85 -12.73 6.02
CA VAL A 71 12.59 -13.28 7.36
C VAL A 71 11.15 -13.03 7.84
N GLN A 72 10.50 -11.98 7.33
CA GLN A 72 9.12 -11.67 7.65
C GLN A 72 8.41 -10.92 6.50
N ARG A 73 7.10 -11.12 6.38
CA ARG A 73 6.20 -10.40 5.48
C ARG A 73 5.05 -9.79 6.30
N TRP A 74 4.66 -8.57 5.96
CA TRP A 74 3.51 -7.91 6.55
C TRP A 74 2.44 -7.70 5.49
N ASP A 75 1.23 -8.16 5.76
CA ASP A 75 0.04 -7.58 5.16
C ASP A 75 -0.28 -6.27 5.89
N LEU A 76 -0.17 -5.13 5.21
CA LEU A 76 -0.35 -3.83 5.86
C LEU A 76 -1.77 -3.62 6.40
N GLY A 77 -2.79 -4.18 5.73
CA GLY A 77 -4.18 -4.09 6.18
C GLY A 77 -4.38 -4.89 7.47
N GLU A 78 -3.81 -6.09 7.54
CA GLU A 78 -3.79 -6.89 8.77
C GLU A 78 -3.03 -6.18 9.89
N GLN A 79 -1.84 -5.65 9.61
CA GLN A 79 -1.05 -4.94 10.62
C GLN A 79 -1.76 -3.70 11.15
N TRP A 80 -2.50 -2.98 10.30
CA TRP A 80 -3.37 -1.87 10.70
C TRP A 80 -4.52 -2.33 11.58
N PHE A 81 -5.21 -3.41 11.19
CA PHE A 81 -6.32 -3.96 11.96
C PHE A 81 -5.84 -4.44 13.34
N GLN A 82 -4.71 -5.12 13.43
CA GLN A 82 -4.11 -5.52 14.71
C GLN A 82 -3.78 -4.31 15.61
N LEU A 83 -3.37 -3.18 15.02
CA LEU A 83 -3.03 -1.97 15.77
C LEU A 83 -4.27 -1.18 16.23
N THR A 84 -5.32 -1.15 15.41
CA THR A 84 -6.43 -0.19 15.57
C THR A 84 -7.81 -0.83 15.79
N GLY A 85 -7.98 -2.10 15.42
CA GLY A 85 -9.28 -2.77 15.34
C GLY A 85 -10.20 -2.29 14.20
N LEU A 86 -9.69 -1.47 13.27
CA LEU A 86 -10.47 -0.84 12.21
C LEU A 86 -10.07 -1.34 10.81
N PRO A 87 -11.00 -1.34 9.83
CA PRO A 87 -10.65 -1.56 8.43
C PRO A 87 -9.76 -0.42 7.90
N PHE A 88 -9.00 -0.70 6.84
CA PHE A 88 -8.21 0.30 6.13
C PHE A 88 -8.72 0.51 4.70
N VAL A 89 -8.75 1.76 4.24
CA VAL A 89 -9.16 2.12 2.87
C VAL A 89 -7.92 2.59 2.09
N PHE A 90 -7.49 1.81 1.10
CA PHE A 90 -6.28 2.12 0.31
C PHE A 90 -6.50 3.17 -0.78
N ALA A 91 -7.70 3.22 -1.36
CA ALA A 91 -8.03 4.09 -2.48
C ALA A 91 -9.49 4.53 -2.44
N MET A 92 -9.77 5.68 -3.06
CA MET A 92 -11.11 6.25 -3.18
C MET A 92 -11.31 6.80 -4.58
N TRP A 93 -12.52 6.68 -5.11
CA TRP A 93 -12.95 7.44 -6.27
C TRP A 93 -13.29 8.86 -5.83
N VAL A 94 -12.61 9.85 -6.42
CA VAL A 94 -12.74 11.26 -6.06
C VAL A 94 -12.94 12.11 -7.31
N ALA A 95 -13.85 13.08 -7.25
CA ALA A 95 -14.10 14.04 -8.33
C ALA A 95 -13.88 15.47 -7.82
N ARG A 96 -13.35 16.34 -8.68
CA ARG A 96 -13.19 17.76 -8.35
C ARG A 96 -14.57 18.42 -8.34
N ASN A 97 -14.85 19.17 -7.28
CA ASN A 97 -16.04 20.02 -7.21
C ASN A 97 -15.81 21.27 -8.08
N ASN A 98 -16.13 21.18 -9.38
CA ASN A 98 -16.08 22.32 -10.28
C ASN A 98 -17.50 22.86 -10.51
N HIS A 99 -17.79 24.06 -10.00
CA HIS A 99 -19.09 24.70 -10.11
C HIS A 99 -19.58 24.92 -11.56
N ALA A 100 -18.66 24.90 -12.54
CA ALA A 100 -18.99 25.09 -13.96
C ALA A 100 -19.54 23.82 -14.65
N GLN A 101 -19.44 22.64 -14.01
CA GLN A 101 -19.89 21.38 -14.60
C GLN A 101 -20.63 20.58 -13.54
N ALA A 102 -21.97 20.52 -13.67
CA ALA A 102 -22.79 19.73 -12.76
C ALA A 102 -22.56 18.23 -13.05
N TRP A 103 -21.86 17.54 -12.15
CA TRP A 103 -21.76 16.09 -12.19
C TRP A 103 -23.08 15.50 -11.69
N ASP A 104 -23.65 14.55 -12.43
CA ASP A 104 -24.70 13.69 -11.90
C ASP A 104 -24.06 12.62 -11.01
N PHE A 105 -23.70 13.03 -9.79
CA PHE A 105 -23.09 12.15 -8.80
C PHE A 105 -23.90 10.89 -8.54
N SER A 106 -25.24 11.01 -8.52
CA SER A 106 -26.12 9.87 -8.26
C SER A 106 -25.98 8.82 -9.35
N ARG A 107 -26.05 9.23 -10.62
CA ARG A 107 -25.92 8.32 -11.75
C ARG A 107 -24.51 7.72 -11.85
N THR A 108 -23.45 8.49 -11.62
CA THR A 108 -22.08 7.97 -11.63
C THR A 108 -21.86 6.95 -10.51
N CYS A 109 -22.33 7.24 -9.30
CA CYS A 109 -22.26 6.29 -8.18
C CYS A 109 -22.99 4.99 -8.49
N GLN A 110 -24.21 5.07 -9.04
CA GLN A 110 -24.98 3.90 -9.41
C GLN A 110 -24.27 3.06 -10.48
N ALA A 111 -23.69 3.69 -11.50
CA ALA A 111 -22.94 3.00 -12.55
C ALA A 111 -21.70 2.28 -11.99
N LEU A 112 -20.93 2.93 -11.11
CA LEU A 112 -19.76 2.29 -10.47
C LEU A 112 -20.16 1.12 -9.56
N GLN A 113 -21.27 1.23 -8.83
CA GLN A 113 -21.79 0.14 -8.00
C GLN A 113 -22.23 -1.05 -8.86
N GLN A 114 -22.97 -0.81 -9.94
CA GLN A 114 -23.37 -1.86 -10.87
C GLN A 114 -22.18 -2.55 -11.54
N ALA A 115 -21.18 -1.78 -11.98
CA ALA A 115 -19.96 -2.33 -12.56
C ALA A 115 -19.19 -3.21 -11.56
N ARG A 116 -19.09 -2.79 -10.29
CA ARG A 116 -18.54 -3.60 -9.21
C ARG A 116 -19.32 -4.91 -9.03
N ASP A 117 -20.64 -4.83 -8.92
CA ASP A 117 -21.49 -6.00 -8.64
C ASP A 117 -21.46 -7.01 -9.78
N LEU A 118 -21.40 -6.54 -11.03
CA LEU A 118 -21.22 -7.41 -12.21
C LEU A 118 -19.86 -8.08 -12.25
N GLY A 119 -18.79 -7.40 -11.84
CA GLY A 119 -17.44 -7.96 -11.81
C GLY A 119 -17.22 -9.07 -10.78
N LEU A 120 -18.20 -9.31 -9.90
CA LEU A 120 -18.20 -10.38 -8.91
C LEU A 120 -18.98 -11.63 -9.37
N GLN A 121 -19.68 -11.55 -10.50
CA GLN A 121 -20.41 -12.68 -11.11
C GLN A 121 -19.51 -13.47 -12.05
#